data_AF-A0AB72ZD19-F1
#
_entry.id   AF-A0AB72ZD19-F1
#
_cell.length_a   1.000
_cell.length_b   1.000
_cell.length_c   1.000
_cell.angle_alpha   90.00
_cell.angle_beta   90.00
_cell.angle_gamma   90.00
#
_symmetry.space_group_name_H-M   'P 1'
#
loop_
_entity.id
_entity.type
_entity.pdbx_description
1 polymer ?
#
loop_
_entity_poly.entity_id
_entity_poly.type
_entity_poly.pdbx_seq_one_letter_code
_entity_poly.pdbx_strand_id
1 'polypeptide(L)'
;MNEMIQYSQLLSKGLIIMAEIKYLEGMYQDPFFPPFLVDKLKQYMLDMVQFLEQGNHDTEAIQGKLDEMTLAINDLQDEFYENDSELETGARDSIAETVISILSYYKIDIDIEEALRERDW
;
A
#
# COMPACT_ATOMS: atom_id res chain seq x y z
N MET A 1 -28.37 -16.45 1.14
CA MET A 1 -28.69 -15.23 1.92
C MET A 1 -27.49 -14.72 2.72
N ASN A 2 -26.67 -15.59 3.33
CA ASN A 2 -25.45 -15.17 4.05
C ASN A 2 -24.35 -14.57 3.15
N GLU A 3 -24.12 -15.13 1.96
CA GLU A 3 -23.02 -14.66 1.10
C GLU A 3 -23.22 -13.22 0.60
N MET A 4 -24.44 -12.84 0.15
CA MET A 4 -24.70 -11.47 -0.29
C MET A 4 -24.60 -10.44 0.84
N ILE A 5 -24.95 -10.82 2.08
CA ILE A 5 -24.82 -9.94 3.24
C ILE A 5 -23.33 -9.73 3.57
N GLN A 6 -22.54 -10.80 3.59
CA GLN A 6 -21.09 -10.74 3.84
C GLN A 6 -20.36 -9.94 2.75
N TYR A 7 -20.69 -10.12 1.46
CA TYR A 7 -20.13 -9.32 0.37
C TYR A 7 -20.44 -7.83 0.51
N SER A 8 -21.69 -7.47 0.86
CA SER A 8 -22.04 -6.06 1.06
C SER A 8 -21.32 -5.42 2.26
N GLN A 9 -21.07 -6.20 3.32
CA GLN A 9 -20.30 -5.77 4.49
C GLN A 9 -18.80 -5.63 4.19
N LEU A 10 -18.22 -6.53 3.38
CA LEU A 10 -16.84 -6.45 2.93
C LEU A 10 -16.62 -5.24 2.01
N LEU A 11 -17.51 -5.03 1.02
CA LEU A 11 -17.46 -3.85 0.14
C LEU A 11 -17.62 -2.53 0.91
N SER A 12 -18.52 -2.51 1.91
CA SER A 12 -18.68 -1.35 2.79
C SER A 12 -17.46 -1.14 3.69
N LYS A 13 -16.81 -2.20 4.17
CA LYS A 13 -15.57 -2.10 4.96
C LYS A 13 -14.42 -1.57 4.09
N GLY A 14 -14.18 -2.15 2.92
CA GLY A 14 -13.14 -1.67 2.00
C GLY A 14 -13.30 -0.20 1.63
N LEU A 15 -14.54 0.26 1.42
CA LEU A 15 -14.84 1.68 1.20
C LEU A 15 -14.54 2.57 2.43
N ILE A 16 -14.69 2.04 3.65
CA ILE A 16 -14.39 2.74 4.90
C ILE A 16 -12.88 2.78 5.17
N ILE A 17 -12.14 1.68 4.90
CA ILE A 17 -10.67 1.64 5.06
C ILE A 17 -9.99 2.67 4.15
N MET A 18 -10.44 2.75 2.89
CA MET A 18 -9.97 3.75 1.93
C MET A 18 -10.18 5.19 2.41
N ALA A 19 -11.12 5.41 3.35
CA ALA A 19 -11.42 6.72 3.91
C ALA A 19 -10.73 6.99 5.26
N GLU A 20 -10.32 5.96 6.02
CA GLU A 20 -9.66 6.11 7.33
C GLU A 20 -8.12 6.19 7.22
N ILE A 21 -7.51 5.47 6.28
CA ILE A 21 -6.06 5.52 6.04
C ILE A 21 -5.77 6.65 5.05
N LYS A 22 -4.82 7.52 5.43
CA LYS A 22 -4.31 8.55 4.53
C LYS A 22 -3.20 8.00 3.65
N TYR A 23 -3.58 7.49 2.48
CA TYR A 23 -2.62 6.94 1.52
C TYR A 23 -1.76 8.04 0.92
N LEU A 24 -0.43 7.89 1.07
CA LEU A 24 0.58 8.68 0.37
C LEU A 24 0.37 10.20 0.52
N GLU A 25 -0.08 10.65 1.70
CA GLU A 25 -0.44 12.06 1.94
C GLU A 25 0.74 13.00 1.59
N GLY A 26 1.96 12.63 1.99
CA GLY A 26 3.17 13.38 1.68
C GLY A 26 3.41 13.50 0.17
N MET A 27 3.30 12.40 -0.57
CA MET A 27 3.50 12.43 -2.03
C MET A 27 2.41 13.23 -2.76
N TYR A 28 1.14 13.14 -2.35
CA TYR A 28 0.08 13.94 -2.98
C TYR A 28 0.18 15.44 -2.68
N GLN A 29 0.80 15.82 -1.56
CA GLN A 29 0.97 17.22 -1.16
C GLN A 29 2.21 17.88 -1.77
N ASP A 30 3.15 17.09 -2.29
CA ASP A 30 4.39 17.56 -2.87
C ASP A 30 4.30 17.54 -4.42
N PRO A 31 4.39 18.69 -5.10
CA PRO A 31 4.32 18.77 -6.55
C PRO A 31 5.49 18.09 -7.27
N PHE A 32 6.54 17.67 -6.55
CA PHE A 32 7.62 16.86 -7.09
C PHE A 32 7.15 15.47 -7.55
N PHE A 33 6.06 14.94 -6.99
CA PHE A 33 5.52 13.63 -7.37
C PHE A 33 4.35 13.78 -8.35
N PRO A 34 4.46 13.25 -9.59
CA PRO A 34 3.36 13.29 -10.55
C PRO A 34 2.15 12.50 -10.03
N PRO A 35 0.95 13.11 -9.92
CA PRO A 35 -0.21 12.44 -9.30
C PRO A 35 -0.58 11.10 -9.94
N PHE A 36 -0.42 10.97 -11.27
CA PHE A 36 -0.72 9.73 -11.98
C PHE A 36 0.23 8.57 -11.62
N LEU A 37 1.46 8.86 -11.21
CA LEU A 37 2.40 7.85 -10.70
C LEU A 37 2.12 7.52 -9.24
N VAL A 38 1.79 8.54 -8.44
CA VAL A 38 1.32 8.34 -7.05
C VAL A 38 0.06 7.47 -7.01
N ASP A 39 -0.85 7.64 -7.99
CA ASP A 39 -2.04 6.80 -8.15
C ASP A 39 -1.71 5.33 -8.46
N LYS A 40 -0.70 5.06 -9.30
CA LYS A 40 -0.21 3.68 -9.56
C LYS A 40 0.33 3.04 -8.29
N LEU A 41 1.15 3.79 -7.55
CA LEU A 41 1.71 3.33 -6.28
C LEU A 41 0.61 3.02 -5.26
N LYS A 42 -0.36 3.94 -5.14
CA LYS A 42 -1.54 3.75 -4.30
C LYS A 42 -2.33 2.51 -4.68
N GLN A 43 -2.45 2.20 -5.98
CA GLN A 43 -3.16 1.00 -6.43
C GLN A 43 -2.53 -0.27 -5.87
N TYR A 44 -1.20 -0.39 -5.86
CA TYR A 44 -0.53 -1.56 -5.25
C TYR A 44 -0.84 -1.69 -3.75
N MET A 45 -0.92 -0.58 -3.02
CA MET A 45 -1.32 -0.57 -1.61
C MET A 45 -2.78 -0.97 -1.40
N LEU A 46 -3.67 -0.54 -2.31
CA LEU A 46 -5.08 -0.94 -2.29
C LEU A 46 -5.23 -2.43 -2.59
N ASP A 47 -4.43 -2.99 -3.50
CA ASP A 47 -4.44 -4.42 -3.81
C ASP A 47 -3.96 -5.26 -2.61
N MET A 48 -2.96 -4.77 -1.86
CA MET A 48 -2.56 -5.36 -0.58
C MET A 48 -3.70 -5.30 0.45
N VAL A 49 -4.38 -4.16 0.60
CA VAL A 49 -5.53 -4.04 1.51
C VAL A 49 -6.65 -5.00 1.11
N GLN A 50 -6.99 -5.09 -0.18
CA GLN A 50 -7.97 -6.04 -0.68
C GLN A 50 -7.58 -7.49 -0.39
N PHE A 51 -6.29 -7.82 -0.46
CA PHE A 51 -5.79 -9.13 -0.04
C PHE A 51 -6.07 -9.35 1.46
N LEU A 52 -5.67 -8.44 2.34
CA LEU A 52 -5.93 -8.55 3.79
C LEU A 52 -7.42 -8.72 4.12
N GLU A 53 -8.32 -8.09 3.36
CA GLU A 53 -9.77 -8.18 3.57
C GLU A 53 -10.38 -9.54 3.23
N GLN A 54 -9.70 -10.35 2.41
CA GLN A 54 -10.12 -11.74 2.14
C GLN A 54 -10.01 -12.58 3.43
N GLY A 55 -9.11 -12.20 4.33
CA GLY A 55 -8.89 -12.82 5.64
C GLY A 55 -8.28 -14.23 5.55
N ASN A 56 -8.02 -14.82 6.72
CA ASN A 56 -7.38 -16.15 6.85
C ASN A 56 -5.99 -16.27 6.22
N HIS A 57 -5.21 -15.20 6.23
CA HIS A 57 -3.80 -15.21 5.83
C HIS A 57 -2.90 -15.40 7.05
N ASP A 58 -1.90 -16.27 6.94
CA ASP A 58 -0.81 -16.32 7.91
C ASP A 58 0.23 -15.23 7.62
N THR A 59 1.16 -15.03 8.55
CA THR A 59 2.21 -14.02 8.45
C THR A 59 3.06 -14.20 7.19
N GLU A 60 3.31 -15.44 6.75
CA GLU A 60 4.10 -15.72 5.55
C GLU A 60 3.36 -15.27 4.28
N ALA A 61 2.07 -15.55 4.16
CA ALA A 61 1.26 -15.08 3.04
C ALA A 61 1.13 -13.56 3.02
N ILE A 62 1.03 -12.91 4.19
CA ILE A 62 1.01 -11.45 4.30
C ILE A 62 2.35 -10.86 3.87
N GLN A 63 3.47 -11.40 4.36
CA GLN A 63 4.81 -10.94 3.95
C GLN A 63 5.02 -11.14 2.46
N GLY A 64 4.60 -12.27 1.89
CA GLY A 64 4.68 -12.50 0.44
C GLY A 64 3.89 -11.48 -0.38
N LYS A 65 2.74 -11.00 0.14
CA LYS A 65 1.98 -9.93 -0.53
C LYS A 65 2.64 -8.56 -0.39
N LEU A 66 3.27 -8.29 0.76
CA LEU A 66 4.09 -7.09 0.96
C LEU A 66 5.29 -7.08 0.01
N ASP A 67 5.99 -8.21 -0.14
CA ASP A 67 7.10 -8.38 -1.07
C ASP A 67 6.65 -8.11 -2.52
N GLU A 68 5.52 -8.69 -2.95
CA GLU A 68 4.94 -8.44 -4.28
C GLU A 68 4.65 -6.95 -4.51
N MET A 69 4.05 -6.28 -3.52
CA MET A 69 3.77 -4.85 -3.56
C MET A 69 5.07 -4.04 -3.67
N THR A 70 6.08 -4.34 -2.86
CA THR A 70 7.35 -3.62 -2.85
C THR A 70 8.12 -3.79 -4.16
N LEU A 71 8.16 -5.01 -4.72
CA LEU A 71 8.78 -5.27 -6.02
C LEU A 71 8.07 -4.51 -7.16
N ALA A 72 6.74 -4.47 -7.15
CA ALA A 72 5.98 -3.70 -8.12
C ALA A 72 6.21 -2.17 -8.01
N ILE A 73 6.54 -1.68 -6.81
CA ILE A 73 6.96 -0.30 -6.58
C ILE A 73 8.38 -0.06 -7.12
N ASN A 74 9.31 -1.01 -6.92
CA ASN A 74 10.67 -0.91 -7.47
C ASN A 74 10.64 -0.75 -9.00
N ASP A 75 9.72 -1.45 -9.68
CA ASP A 75 9.53 -1.36 -11.14
C ASP A 75 9.02 0.02 -11.60
N LEU A 76 8.47 0.86 -10.72
CA LEU A 76 8.05 2.23 -11.05
C LEU A 76 9.20 3.24 -11.05
N GLN A 77 10.37 2.90 -10.50
CA GLN A 77 11.48 3.86 -10.36
C GLN A 77 11.87 4.53 -11.68
N ASP A 78 12.03 3.74 -12.75
CA ASP A 78 12.37 4.26 -14.08
C ASP A 78 11.30 5.25 -14.60
N GLU A 79 10.02 4.95 -14.38
CA GLU A 79 8.93 5.84 -14.83
C GLU A 79 8.88 7.14 -14.00
N PHE A 80 9.21 7.09 -12.70
CA PHE A 80 9.41 8.30 -11.91
C PHE A 80 10.56 9.15 -12.47
N TYR A 81 11.71 8.54 -12.78
CA TYR A 81 12.85 9.25 -13.36
C TYR A 81 12.54 9.86 -14.74
N GLU A 82 11.79 9.16 -15.59
CA GLU A 82 11.34 9.69 -16.89
C GLU A 82 10.41 10.91 -16.77
N ASN A 83 9.81 11.12 -15.59
CA ASN A 83 8.91 12.23 -15.29
C ASN A 83 9.52 13.26 -14.31
N ASP A 84 10.86 13.38 -14.30
CA ASP A 84 11.61 14.32 -13.45
C ASP A 84 11.28 14.17 -11.94
N SER A 85 11.05 12.93 -11.51
CA SER A 85 10.72 12.55 -10.13
C SER A 85 11.54 11.32 -9.70
N GLU A 86 11.45 10.91 -8.44
CA GLU A 86 12.20 9.76 -7.90
C GLU A 86 11.53 9.19 -6.64
N LEU A 87 11.81 7.92 -6.31
CA LEU A 87 11.29 7.25 -5.12
C LEU A 87 12.21 7.37 -3.89
N GLU A 88 12.87 8.52 -3.72
CA GLU A 88 13.84 8.75 -2.64
C GLU A 88 13.15 9.18 -1.31
N THR A 89 13.93 9.74 -0.37
CA THR A 89 13.55 10.20 0.98
C THR A 89 12.06 10.56 1.17
N GLY A 90 11.51 11.48 0.36
CA GLY A 90 10.11 11.92 0.50
C GLY A 90 9.07 10.85 0.13
N ALA A 91 9.31 10.10 -0.95
CA ALA A 91 8.46 8.96 -1.31
C ALA A 91 8.60 7.84 -0.28
N ARG A 92 9.85 7.55 0.13
CA ARG A 92 10.15 6.51 1.12
C ARG A 92 9.40 6.71 2.42
N ASP A 93 9.44 7.92 2.98
CA ASP A 93 8.74 8.25 4.22
C ASP A 93 7.22 8.07 4.05
N SER A 94 6.66 8.59 2.95
CA SER A 94 5.21 8.51 2.70
C SER A 94 4.71 7.07 2.47
N ILE A 95 5.51 6.23 1.81
CA ILE A 95 5.23 4.81 1.61
C ILE A 95 5.28 4.08 2.96
N ALA A 96 6.34 4.27 3.73
CA ALA A 96 6.50 3.64 5.03
C ALA A 96 5.37 4.02 6.00
N GLU A 97 5.01 5.30 6.09
CA GLU A 97 3.89 5.78 6.91
C GLU A 97 2.56 5.12 6.52
N THR A 98 2.32 4.96 5.21
CA THR A 98 1.11 4.30 4.72
C THR A 98 1.10 2.81 5.09
N VAL A 99 2.21 2.10 4.91
CA VAL A 99 2.33 0.68 5.26
C VAL A 99 2.20 0.47 6.78
N ILE A 100 2.84 1.31 7.60
CA ILE A 100 2.68 1.29 9.07
C ILE A 100 1.21 1.44 9.46
N SER A 101 0.49 2.36 8.80
CA SER A 101 -0.94 2.58 9.05
C SER A 101 -1.78 1.34 8.72
N ILE A 102 -1.49 0.68 7.59
CA ILE A 102 -2.14 -0.58 7.19
C ILE A 102 -1.87 -1.68 8.22
N LEU A 103 -0.60 -1.95 8.55
CA LEU A 103 -0.23 -3.00 9.50
C LEU A 103 -0.86 -2.77 10.88
N SER A 104 -0.84 -1.53 11.36
CA SER A 104 -1.45 -1.13 12.63
C SER A 104 -2.96 -1.35 12.63
N TYR A 105 -3.64 -1.00 11.53
CA TYR A 105 -5.08 -1.16 11.40
C TYR A 105 -5.50 -2.64 11.51
N TYR A 106 -4.82 -3.52 10.77
CA TYR A 106 -5.09 -4.95 10.76
C TYR A 106 -4.45 -5.71 11.92
N LYS A 107 -3.72 -5.02 12.81
CA LYS A 107 -2.99 -5.57 13.96
C LYS A 107 -2.01 -6.67 13.56
N ILE A 108 -1.31 -6.43 12.46
CA ILE A 108 -0.28 -7.32 11.93
C ILE A 108 1.04 -6.96 12.61
N ASP A 109 1.67 -7.95 13.24
CA ASP A 109 2.95 -7.80 13.95
C ASP A 109 4.12 -8.13 13.00
N ILE A 110 4.34 -7.25 12.03
CA ILE A 110 5.50 -7.27 11.13
C ILE A 110 6.17 -5.90 11.24
N ASP A 111 7.48 -5.89 11.49
CA ASP A 111 8.25 -4.64 11.54
C ASP A 111 8.34 -4.00 10.15
N ILE A 112 8.41 -2.67 10.09
CA ILE A 112 8.44 -1.95 8.81
C ILE A 112 9.67 -2.29 7.96
N GLU A 113 10.82 -2.59 8.58
CA GLU A 113 12.03 -3.01 7.86
C GLU A 113 11.83 -4.36 7.18
N GLU A 114 11.11 -5.29 7.83
CA GLU A 114 10.77 -6.59 7.26
C GLU A 114 9.65 -6.47 6.21
N ALA A 115 8.63 -5.66 6.49
CA ALA A 115 7.52 -5.42 5.57
C ALA A 115 7.97 -4.83 4.23
N LEU A 116 9.03 -4.03 4.23
CA LEU A 116 9.61 -3.39 3.04
C LEU A 116 11.03 -3.91 2.75
N ARG A 117 11.28 -5.20 3.02
CA ARG A 117 12.62 -5.81 2.87
C ARG A 117 13.10 -5.88 1.42
N GLU A 118 12.19 -5.93 0.46
CA GLU A 118 12.49 -5.99 -0.97
C GLU A 118 12.69 -4.59 -1.60
N ARG A 119 12.68 -3.49 -0.82
CA ARG A 119 12.79 -2.15 -1.39
C ARG A 119 14.20 -1.89 -1.93
N ASP A 120 14.27 -1.28 -3.10
CA ASP A 120 15.53 -0.84 -3.72
C ASP A 120 15.71 0.69 -3.69
N TRP A 121 14.82 1.40 -2.99
CA TRP A 121 14.72 2.86 -2.86
C TRP A 121 14.76 3.33 -1.39
#